data_AF-M2NKZ5-F1
#
_entry.id   AF-M2NKZ5-F1
#
_cell.length_a   1.000
_cell.length_b   1.000
_cell.length_c   1.000
_cell.angle_alpha   90.00
_cell.angle_beta   90.00
_cell.angle_gamma   90.00
#
_symmetry.space_group_name_H-M   'P 1'
#
loop_
_entity.id
_entity.type
_entity.pdbx_description
1 polymer ?
#
loop_
_entity_poly.entity_id
_entity_poly.type
_entity_poly.pdbx_seq_one_letter_code
_entity_poly.pdbx_strand_id
1 'polypeptide(L)'
;PKVIRVACTSCTDTFLPHLVVKVPCDHHYCGGCLEHLYTSCMTDETLFPPRCCHKDFPWELVRHILTQKTKSLFGQKRAELETKDRTYCHIPTCSAFIKPDTYVGRAAPCPKTHFHGCTCTFCKQAHHLGPCPRDATLEQLNATAEEKQWQRCFACHRMVELRSGCNHITCFCKTEFWYAILIRPLSIANTYVCGLRWKLCKCPTWDEVRLLERGEDAVVNGMAPRANPGQNRDEQVAQAVQHIRANHECTHAEIRITRQAGFDYQCQMCDETYRNWLHQCRQCWMTICGTCRYNRL
;
A
#
# COMPACT_ATOMS: atom_id res chain seq x y z
N PRO A 1 -23.04 -26.95 30.38
CA PRO A 1 -23.25 -26.17 29.14
C PRO A 1 -21.94 -26.01 28.35
N LYS A 2 -21.91 -26.36 27.05
CA LYS A 2 -20.73 -26.08 26.21
C LYS A 2 -20.60 -24.57 26.03
N VAL A 3 -19.49 -24.01 26.50
CA VAL A 3 -19.20 -22.58 26.32
C VAL A 3 -18.81 -22.37 24.86
N ILE A 4 -19.60 -21.59 24.14
CA ILE A 4 -19.31 -21.21 22.75
C ILE A 4 -18.05 -20.33 22.75
N ARG A 5 -17.08 -20.67 21.90
CA ARG A 5 -15.86 -19.89 21.69
C ARG A 5 -15.78 -19.41 20.25
N VAL A 6 -15.17 -18.25 20.05
CA VAL A 6 -15.02 -17.60 18.75
C VAL A 6 -13.54 -17.45 18.42
N ALA A 7 -13.14 -17.80 17.20
CA ALA A 7 -11.76 -17.68 16.74
C ALA A 7 -11.42 -16.25 16.31
N CYS A 8 -10.23 -15.77 16.67
CA CYS A 8 -9.70 -14.50 16.20
C CYS A 8 -9.21 -14.64 14.74
N THR A 9 -9.60 -13.72 13.88
CA THR A 9 -9.20 -13.69 12.45
C THR A 9 -7.69 -13.51 12.26
N SER A 10 -7.02 -12.82 13.19
CA SER A 10 -5.58 -12.55 13.07
C SER A 10 -4.69 -13.64 13.64
N CYS A 11 -4.93 -14.10 14.88
CA CYS A 11 -4.06 -15.09 15.53
C CYS A 11 -4.60 -16.52 15.48
N THR A 12 -5.85 -16.72 15.04
CA THR A 12 -6.56 -18.02 15.00
C THR A 12 -6.87 -18.67 16.35
N ASP A 13 -6.39 -18.12 17.46
CA ASP A 13 -6.77 -18.53 18.82
C ASP A 13 -8.27 -18.31 19.11
N THR A 14 -8.82 -19.13 20.01
CA THR A 14 -10.24 -19.08 20.38
C THR A 14 -10.47 -18.40 21.72
N PHE A 15 -11.48 -17.52 21.79
CA PHE A 15 -11.79 -16.69 22.96
C PHE A 15 -13.26 -16.79 23.33
N LEU A 16 -13.61 -16.33 24.52
CA LEU A 16 -15.01 -16.12 24.88
C LEU A 16 -15.61 -14.97 24.04
N PRO A 17 -16.90 -15.00 23.69
CA PRO A 17 -17.51 -13.98 22.82
C PRO A 17 -17.33 -12.53 23.29
N HIS A 18 -17.26 -12.29 24.61
CA HIS A 18 -17.06 -10.95 25.17
C HIS A 18 -15.60 -10.45 25.15
N LEU A 19 -14.64 -11.32 24.81
CA LEU A 19 -13.21 -10.98 24.68
C LEU A 19 -12.79 -10.72 23.23
N VAL A 20 -13.74 -10.77 22.29
CA VAL A 20 -13.51 -10.48 20.88
C VAL A 20 -14.42 -9.36 20.43
N VAL A 21 -13.92 -8.56 19.48
CA VAL A 21 -14.66 -7.51 18.81
C VAL A 21 -15.09 -8.01 17.45
N LYS A 22 -16.39 -7.97 17.19
CA LYS A 22 -16.95 -8.19 15.86
C LYS A 22 -16.84 -6.90 15.03
N VAL A 23 -16.12 -6.95 13.92
CA VAL A 23 -15.87 -5.79 13.04
C VAL A 23 -16.91 -5.71 11.90
N PRO A 24 -17.02 -4.60 11.13
CA PRO A 24 -18.07 -4.40 10.12
C PRO A 24 -18.11 -5.40 8.95
N CYS A 25 -17.08 -6.23 8.80
CA CYS A 25 -17.06 -7.35 7.84
C CYS A 25 -17.39 -8.71 8.48
N ASP A 26 -17.98 -8.71 9.68
CA ASP A 26 -18.37 -9.88 10.48
C ASP A 26 -17.22 -10.77 11.00
N HIS A 27 -15.97 -10.42 10.71
CA HIS A 27 -14.79 -11.01 11.34
C HIS A 27 -14.66 -10.64 12.83
N HIS A 28 -13.90 -11.43 13.57
CA HIS A 28 -13.73 -11.27 15.02
C HIS A 28 -12.25 -11.10 15.37
N TYR A 29 -11.92 -10.12 16.20
CA TYR A 29 -10.55 -9.86 16.63
C TYR A 29 -10.44 -9.86 18.15
N CYS A 30 -9.43 -10.53 18.69
CA CYS A 30 -9.10 -10.42 20.10
C CYS A 30 -8.43 -9.07 20.40
N GLY A 31 -8.47 -8.65 21.66
CA GLY A 31 -7.90 -7.36 22.06
C GLY A 31 -6.39 -7.25 21.82
N GLY A 32 -5.63 -8.33 22.01
CA GLY A 32 -4.18 -8.34 21.73
C GLY A 32 -3.84 -8.08 20.26
N CYS A 33 -4.59 -8.68 19.33
CA CYS A 33 -4.39 -8.44 17.90
C CYS A 33 -4.82 -7.03 17.48
N LEU A 34 -5.88 -6.47 18.07
CA LEU A 34 -6.25 -5.08 17.82
C LEU A 34 -5.19 -4.11 18.35
N GLU A 35 -4.72 -4.33 19.57
CA GLU A 35 -3.63 -3.53 20.15
C GLU A 35 -2.40 -3.56 19.24
N HIS A 36 -1.98 -4.76 18.81
CA HIS A 36 -0.87 -4.90 17.88
C HIS A 36 -1.11 -4.17 16.56
N LEU A 37 -2.28 -4.34 15.93
CA LEU A 37 -2.59 -3.67 14.67
C LEU A 37 -2.55 -2.13 14.78
N TYR A 38 -3.14 -1.57 15.85
CA TYR A 38 -3.12 -0.12 16.08
C TYR A 38 -1.72 0.39 16.40
N THR A 39 -0.88 -0.40 17.08
CA THR A 39 0.53 -0.02 17.28
C THR A 39 1.33 -0.07 15.98
N SER A 40 1.16 -1.12 15.18
CA SER A 40 1.88 -1.32 13.93
C SER A 40 1.48 -0.31 12.86
N CYS A 41 0.21 0.13 12.79
CA CYS A 41 -0.21 1.13 11.81
C CYS A 41 0.36 2.54 12.08
N MET A 42 0.92 2.79 13.27
CA MET A 42 1.59 4.06 13.58
C MET A 42 3.00 4.15 13.01
N THR A 43 3.60 3.01 12.68
CA THR A 43 4.93 2.91 12.04
C THR A 43 4.82 2.50 10.58
N ASP A 44 3.92 1.58 10.27
CA ASP A 44 3.66 1.08 8.93
C ASP A 44 2.39 1.71 8.36
N GLU A 45 2.57 2.74 7.53
CA GLU A 45 1.47 3.48 6.90
C GLU A 45 0.58 2.62 6.00
N THR A 46 1.07 1.49 5.51
CA THR A 46 0.29 0.61 4.63
C THR A 46 -0.88 -0.06 5.37
N LEU A 47 -0.76 -0.18 6.69
CA LEU A 47 -1.80 -0.67 7.60
C LEU A 47 -2.75 0.45 8.05
N PHE A 48 -2.53 1.70 7.62
CA PHE A 48 -3.38 2.83 7.94
C PHE A 48 -4.40 3.13 6.81
N PRO A 49 -5.66 3.41 7.16
CA PRO A 49 -6.29 3.19 8.47
C PRO A 49 -6.43 1.68 8.79
N PRO A 50 -6.44 1.29 10.08
CA PRO A 50 -6.74 -0.07 10.50
C PRO A 50 -8.07 -0.55 9.93
N ARG A 51 -8.04 -1.67 9.21
CA ARG A 51 -9.20 -2.21 8.47
C ARG A 51 -9.19 -3.73 8.40
N CYS A 52 -10.33 -4.29 8.01
CA CYS A 52 -10.46 -5.69 7.61
C CYS A 52 -11.36 -5.79 6.37
N CYS A 53 -10.90 -6.46 5.31
CA CYS A 53 -11.66 -6.68 4.08
C CYS A 53 -12.17 -5.37 3.46
N HIS A 54 -11.26 -4.42 3.23
CA HIS A 54 -11.56 -3.06 2.78
C HIS A 54 -12.50 -2.22 3.67
N LYS A 55 -12.87 -2.68 4.88
CA LYS A 55 -13.70 -1.92 5.82
C LYS A 55 -12.89 -1.43 7.00
N ASP A 56 -12.79 -0.12 7.14
CA ASP A 56 -12.12 0.55 8.25
C ASP A 56 -12.79 0.19 9.58
N PHE A 57 -11.99 0.14 10.65
CA PHE A 57 -12.48 -0.08 11.99
C PHE A 57 -13.03 1.21 12.59
N PRO A 58 -14.33 1.29 12.94
CA PRO A 58 -14.87 2.46 13.63
C PRO A 58 -14.14 2.66 14.96
N TRP A 59 -13.65 3.88 15.22
CA TRP A 59 -12.89 4.17 16.44
C TRP A 59 -13.67 3.80 17.71
N GLU A 60 -14.95 4.13 17.75
CA GLU A 60 -15.83 3.86 18.89
C GLU A 60 -15.98 2.36 19.20
N LEU A 61 -15.87 1.51 18.18
CA LEU A 61 -15.94 0.05 18.33
C LEU A 61 -14.69 -0.51 19.02
N VAL A 62 -13.51 0.00 18.67
CA VAL A 62 -12.23 -0.58 19.11
C VAL A 62 -11.65 0.11 20.34
N ARG A 63 -11.96 1.39 20.56
CA ARG A 63 -11.28 2.22 21.57
C ARG A 63 -11.35 1.57 22.95
N HIS A 64 -12.46 0.96 23.34
CA HIS A 64 -12.62 0.41 24.69
C HIS A 64 -11.65 -0.75 25.00
N ILE A 65 -11.14 -1.42 23.97
CA ILE A 65 -10.22 -2.55 24.07
C ILE A 65 -8.76 -2.11 24.09
N LEU A 66 -8.45 -0.94 23.51
CA LEU A 66 -7.10 -0.43 23.40
C LEU A 66 -6.58 0.13 24.73
N THR A 67 -5.29 -0.02 24.98
CA THR A 67 -4.64 0.57 26.16
C THR A 67 -4.67 2.11 26.11
N GLN A 68 -4.63 2.76 27.27
CA GLN A 68 -4.60 4.23 27.34
C GLN A 68 -3.40 4.83 26.60
N LYS A 69 -2.26 4.14 26.63
CA LYS A 69 -1.06 4.51 25.88
C LYS A 69 -1.33 4.52 24.37
N THR A 70 -1.88 3.42 23.84
CA THR A 70 -2.17 3.29 22.40
C THR A 70 -3.23 4.29 21.93
N LYS A 71 -4.27 4.56 22.73
CA LYS A 71 -5.25 5.62 22.44
C LYS A 71 -4.60 6.99 22.27
N SER A 72 -3.77 7.38 23.23
CA SER A 72 -3.10 8.68 23.23
C SER A 72 -2.16 8.82 22.04
N LEU A 73 -1.30 7.81 21.81
CA LEU A 73 -0.35 7.81 20.69
C LEU A 73 -1.07 7.79 19.34
N PHE A 74 -2.09 6.95 19.18
CA PHE A 74 -2.86 6.88 17.94
C PHE A 74 -3.56 8.21 17.65
N GLY A 75 -4.18 8.85 18.66
CA GLY A 75 -4.79 10.17 18.49
C GLY A 75 -3.81 11.24 18.00
N GLN A 76 -2.57 11.25 18.52
CA GLN A 76 -1.51 12.16 18.08
C GLN A 76 -1.03 11.84 16.66
N LYS A 77 -0.79 10.55 16.37
CA LYS A 77 -0.29 10.08 15.07
C LYS A 77 -1.33 10.12 13.97
N ARG A 78 -2.62 10.05 14.29
CA ARG A 78 -3.70 10.03 13.29
C ARG A 78 -3.67 11.25 12.39
N ALA A 79 -3.54 12.45 12.98
CA ALA A 79 -3.48 13.70 12.21
C ALA A 79 -2.27 13.76 11.27
N GLU A 80 -1.13 13.21 11.71
CA GLU A 80 0.06 13.04 10.87
C GLU A 80 -0.24 12.10 9.70
N LEU A 81 -0.76 10.90 9.99
CA LEU A 81 -1.00 9.85 9.00
C LEU A 81 -2.06 10.21 7.95
N GLU A 82 -3.11 10.94 8.36
CA GLU A 82 -4.18 11.45 7.49
C GLU A 82 -3.72 12.60 6.59
N THR A 83 -2.65 13.31 6.96
CA THR A 83 -2.11 14.40 6.15
C THR A 83 -1.38 13.86 4.93
N LYS A 84 -1.80 14.29 3.72
CA LYS A 84 -1.25 13.81 2.44
C LYS A 84 0.17 14.32 2.17
N ASP A 85 0.37 15.64 2.16
CA ASP A 85 1.69 16.27 2.02
C ASP A 85 2.20 16.74 3.38
N ARG A 86 2.85 15.81 4.10
CA ARG A 86 3.32 16.06 5.47
C ARG A 86 4.56 16.93 5.44
N THR A 87 4.65 17.84 6.40
CA THR A 87 5.87 18.62 6.65
C THR A 87 6.35 18.33 8.06
N TYR A 88 7.65 18.11 8.19
CA TYR A 88 8.31 17.85 9.46
C TYR A 88 9.28 18.99 9.76
N CYS A 89 9.65 19.17 11.02
CA CYS A 89 10.76 20.05 11.37
C CYS A 89 12.03 19.58 10.66
N HIS A 90 12.69 20.48 9.92
CA HIS A 90 13.89 20.18 9.14
C HIS A 90 15.09 19.75 9.99
N ILE A 91 15.07 20.03 11.30
CA ILE A 91 16.09 19.58 12.26
C ILE A 91 15.93 18.08 12.49
N PRO A 92 16.90 17.22 12.09
CA PRO A 92 16.73 15.76 12.13
C PRO A 92 16.45 15.19 13.52
N THR A 93 17.07 15.76 14.57
CA THR A 93 16.84 15.37 15.97
C THR A 93 15.45 15.78 16.48
N CYS A 94 14.81 16.75 15.82
CA CYS A 94 13.47 17.20 16.17
C CYS A 94 12.40 16.38 15.43
N SER A 95 12.47 16.38 14.10
CA SER A 95 11.56 15.71 13.14
C SER A 95 10.08 15.74 13.52
N ALA A 96 9.65 16.80 14.22
CA ALA A 96 8.28 16.92 14.71
C ALA A 96 7.34 17.18 13.54
N PHE A 97 6.22 16.46 13.47
CA PHE A 97 5.17 16.71 12.49
C PHE A 97 4.59 18.12 12.68
N ILE A 98 4.50 18.89 11.61
CA ILE A 98 3.95 20.24 11.57
C ILE A 98 2.59 20.17 10.90
N LYS A 99 1.53 20.59 11.61
CA LYS A 99 0.17 20.53 11.10
C LYS A 99 -0.05 21.59 10.01
N PRO A 100 -0.72 21.27 8.89
CA PRO A 100 -0.93 22.20 7.79
C PRO A 100 -1.65 23.52 8.13
N ASP A 101 -2.52 23.50 9.14
CA ASP A 101 -3.23 24.68 9.66
C ASP A 101 -2.29 25.73 10.28
N THR A 102 -1.07 25.34 10.66
CA THR A 102 -0.06 26.26 11.22
C THR A 102 0.84 26.90 10.17
N TYR A 103 0.71 26.54 8.89
CA TYR A 103 1.57 27.06 7.84
C TYR A 103 1.30 28.54 7.56
N VAL A 104 2.36 29.32 7.39
CA VAL A 104 2.31 30.73 6.96
C VAL A 104 2.95 30.83 5.58
N GLY A 105 2.13 30.75 4.53
CA GLY A 105 2.61 30.71 3.14
C GLY A 105 3.49 29.48 2.89
N ARG A 106 4.80 29.69 2.70
CA ARG A 106 5.79 28.60 2.49
C ARG A 106 6.52 28.20 3.78
N ALA A 107 6.22 28.81 4.91
CA ALA A 107 6.89 28.59 6.18
C ALA A 107 6.02 27.73 7.11
N ALA A 108 6.54 26.58 7.52
CA ALA A 108 5.91 25.70 8.50
C ALA A 108 6.68 25.82 9.84
N PRO A 109 6.13 26.50 10.85
CA PRO A 109 6.82 26.74 12.12
C PRO A 109 6.95 25.46 12.95
N CYS A 110 8.11 25.22 13.56
CA CYS A 110 8.31 24.05 14.42
C CYS A 110 7.37 24.11 15.65
N PRO A 111 6.57 23.07 15.93
CA PRO A 111 5.64 23.07 17.07
C PRO A 111 6.31 22.80 18.41
N LYS A 112 7.55 22.26 18.44
CA LYS A 112 8.25 21.94 19.69
C LYS A 112 8.94 23.16 20.30
N THR A 113 9.50 24.02 19.47
CA THR A 113 10.26 25.19 19.94
C THR A 113 10.43 26.21 18.82
N HIS A 114 10.38 27.49 19.18
CA HIS A 114 10.63 28.59 18.25
C HIS A 114 12.08 28.65 17.76
N PHE A 115 13.04 28.09 18.51
CA PHE A 115 14.47 28.13 18.16
C PHE A 115 14.81 27.33 16.90
N HIS A 116 14.01 26.31 16.54
CA HIS A 116 14.22 25.55 15.31
C HIS A 116 13.76 26.32 14.05
N GLY A 117 13.11 27.46 14.20
CA GLY A 117 12.59 28.23 13.08
C GLY A 117 11.50 27.50 12.29
N CYS A 118 11.47 27.76 10.98
CA CYS A 118 10.45 27.22 10.07
C CYS A 118 11.07 26.24 9.07
N THR A 119 10.28 25.27 8.62
CA THR A 119 10.57 24.40 7.48
C THR A 119 9.90 24.96 6.22
N CYS A 120 10.56 24.92 5.07
CA CYS A 120 9.96 25.20 3.77
C CYS A 120 8.98 24.08 3.39
N THR A 121 7.72 24.41 3.11
CA THR A 121 6.70 23.40 2.76
C THR A 121 6.93 22.70 1.42
N PHE A 122 7.79 23.25 0.55
CA PHE A 122 8.08 22.69 -0.78
C PHE A 122 9.30 21.77 -0.80
N CYS A 123 10.48 22.28 -0.42
CA CYS A 123 11.72 21.50 -0.41
C CYS A 123 11.94 20.74 0.90
N LYS A 124 11.09 20.96 1.93
CA LYS A 124 11.18 20.34 3.25
C LYS A 124 12.48 20.63 4.03
N GLN A 125 13.30 21.57 3.55
CA GLN A 125 14.50 22.09 4.22
C GLN A 125 14.19 23.28 5.13
N ALA A 126 15.22 23.87 5.76
CA ALA A 126 15.08 25.13 6.49
C ALA A 126 14.41 26.21 5.61
N HIS A 127 13.51 27.00 6.20
CA HIS A 127 12.82 28.06 5.48
C HIS A 127 13.82 29.09 4.94
N HIS A 128 13.58 29.53 3.71
CA HIS A 128 14.44 30.46 2.99
C HIS A 128 13.58 31.43 2.18
N LEU A 129 14.18 32.56 1.80
CA LEU A 129 13.60 33.53 0.88
C LEU A 129 13.93 33.11 -0.57
N GLY A 130 13.01 33.37 -1.50
CA GLY A 130 13.21 33.07 -2.91
C GLY A 130 12.93 31.61 -3.33
N PRO A 131 13.43 31.17 -4.50
CA PRO A 131 13.22 29.81 -5.01
C PRO A 131 13.95 28.77 -4.15
N CYS A 132 13.43 27.53 -4.15
CA CYS A 132 14.08 26.43 -3.43
C CYS A 132 15.48 26.16 -4.01
N PRO A 133 16.48 25.90 -3.15
CA PRO A 133 17.80 25.50 -3.62
C PRO A 133 17.70 24.18 -4.39
N ARG A 134 18.62 23.97 -5.33
CA ARG A 134 18.75 22.67 -5.99
C ARG A 134 19.25 21.65 -4.99
N ASP A 135 18.65 20.46 -5.05
CA ASP A 135 18.97 19.34 -4.17
C ASP A 135 19.50 18.21 -5.04
N ALA A 136 20.82 17.97 -4.97
CA ALA A 136 21.50 16.95 -5.77
C ALA A 136 20.98 15.53 -5.47
N THR A 137 20.56 15.25 -4.24
CA THR A 137 20.00 13.94 -3.87
C THR A 137 18.62 13.77 -4.48
N LEU A 138 17.79 14.82 -4.46
CA LEU A 138 16.49 14.80 -5.14
C LEU A 138 16.65 14.67 -6.66
N GLU A 139 17.65 15.32 -7.26
CA GLU A 139 17.97 15.20 -8.68
C GLU A 139 18.39 13.78 -9.04
N GLN A 140 19.25 13.14 -8.23
CA GLN A 140 19.61 11.73 -8.40
C GLN A 140 18.40 10.81 -8.29
N LEU A 141 17.53 11.02 -7.28
CA LEU A 141 16.30 10.25 -7.13
C LEU A 141 15.38 10.39 -8.35
N ASN A 142 15.26 11.61 -8.89
CA ASN A 142 14.46 11.85 -10.10
C ASN A 142 15.08 11.15 -11.32
N ALA A 143 16.40 11.17 -11.48
CA ALA A 143 17.08 10.45 -12.56
C ALA A 143 16.85 8.92 -12.46
N THR A 144 16.95 8.36 -11.25
CA THR A 144 16.62 6.95 -11.01
C THR A 144 15.13 6.69 -11.27
N ALA A 145 14.24 7.60 -10.88
CA ALA A 145 12.81 7.46 -11.15
C ALA A 145 12.51 7.48 -12.66
N GLU A 146 13.23 8.28 -13.44
CA GLU A 146 13.12 8.27 -14.90
C GLU A 146 13.63 6.95 -15.51
N GLU A 147 14.81 6.47 -15.06
CA GLU A 147 15.41 5.21 -15.52
C GLU A 147 14.52 3.99 -15.18
N LYS A 148 14.06 3.92 -13.93
CA LYS A 148 13.21 2.83 -13.42
C LYS A 148 11.74 3.03 -13.71
N GLN A 149 11.38 4.11 -14.39
CA GLN A 149 10.01 4.41 -14.73
C GLN A 149 9.12 4.42 -13.46
N TRP A 150 9.57 5.06 -12.39
CA TRP A 150 8.77 5.32 -11.18
C TRP A 150 7.88 6.55 -11.38
N GLN A 151 6.78 6.64 -10.64
CA GLN A 151 5.83 7.75 -10.72
C GLN A 151 5.70 8.50 -9.41
N ARG A 152 5.53 9.82 -9.49
CA ARG A 152 5.21 10.66 -8.33
C ARG A 152 3.71 10.74 -8.14
N CYS A 153 3.19 10.37 -6.97
CA CYS A 153 1.80 10.65 -6.65
C CYS A 153 1.56 12.17 -6.65
N PHE A 154 0.60 12.66 -7.43
CA PHE A 154 0.33 14.10 -7.54
C PHE A 154 -0.25 14.71 -6.25
N ALA A 155 -0.79 13.90 -5.34
CA ALA A 155 -1.47 14.38 -4.13
C ALA A 155 -0.59 14.37 -2.87
N CYS A 156 0.30 13.39 -2.72
CA CYS A 156 1.21 13.28 -1.57
C CYS A 156 2.69 13.33 -1.95
N HIS A 157 3.01 13.45 -3.24
CA HIS A 157 4.36 13.60 -3.75
C HIS A 157 5.32 12.42 -3.49
N ARG A 158 4.81 11.28 -3.01
CA ARG A 158 5.56 10.03 -2.81
C ARG A 158 5.97 9.41 -4.14
N MET A 159 7.19 8.86 -4.21
CA MET A 159 7.60 7.97 -5.29
C MET A 159 6.88 6.64 -5.17
N VAL A 160 6.31 6.19 -6.28
CA VAL A 160 5.55 4.96 -6.41
C VAL A 160 6.20 4.13 -7.50
N GLU A 161 6.47 2.87 -7.19
CA GLU A 161 6.87 1.83 -8.13
C GLU A 161 5.66 0.93 -8.40
N LEU A 162 5.38 0.63 -9.67
CA LEU A 162 4.45 -0.42 -10.06
C LEU A 162 5.23 -1.66 -10.47
N ARG A 163 5.32 -2.62 -9.56
CA ARG A 163 5.99 -3.90 -9.84
C ARG A 163 5.18 -4.77 -10.79
N SER A 164 3.86 -4.81 -10.62
CA SER A 164 2.99 -5.72 -11.36
C SER A 164 1.53 -5.26 -11.30
N GLY A 165 0.71 -5.67 -12.28
CA GLY A 165 -0.71 -5.30 -12.37
C GLY A 165 -0.99 -4.22 -13.42
N CYS A 166 -2.25 -3.80 -13.50
CA CYS A 166 -2.68 -2.78 -14.46
C CYS A 166 -2.17 -1.40 -14.07
N ASN A 167 -2.19 -0.47 -15.02
CA ASN A 167 -1.75 0.92 -14.82
C ASN A 167 -2.70 1.74 -13.92
N HIS A 168 -3.82 1.19 -13.43
CA HIS A 168 -4.59 1.83 -12.36
C HIS A 168 -3.94 1.56 -11.01
N ILE A 169 -3.50 2.60 -10.31
CA ILE A 169 -2.87 2.49 -8.98
C ILE A 169 -3.63 3.30 -7.96
N THR A 170 -3.70 2.77 -6.74
CA THR A 170 -4.08 3.51 -5.54
C THR A 170 -2.83 3.77 -4.68
N CYS A 171 -2.45 5.04 -4.51
CA CYS A 171 -1.38 5.40 -3.58
C CYS A 171 -1.79 5.12 -2.13
N PHE A 172 -0.83 4.99 -1.21
CA PHE A 172 -1.10 4.90 0.23
C PHE A 172 -1.91 6.09 0.78
N CYS A 173 -1.82 7.27 0.16
CA CYS A 173 -2.66 8.43 0.48
C CYS A 173 -4.10 8.33 -0.08
N LYS A 174 -4.50 7.15 -0.57
CA LYS A 174 -5.79 6.79 -1.18
C LYS A 174 -6.11 7.52 -2.49
N THR A 175 -5.12 8.18 -3.07
CA THR A 175 -5.29 8.83 -4.37
C THR A 175 -5.13 7.81 -5.48
N GLU A 176 -6.16 7.68 -6.33
CA GLU A 176 -6.13 6.85 -7.51
C GLU A 176 -5.63 7.61 -8.73
N PHE A 177 -4.69 7.02 -9.46
CA PHE A 177 -4.08 7.63 -10.63
C PHE A 177 -3.60 6.57 -11.61
N TRP A 178 -3.41 7.01 -12.84
CA TRP A 178 -2.79 6.17 -13.86
C TRP A 178 -1.27 6.13 -13.68
N TYR A 179 -0.67 4.97 -13.88
CA TYR A 179 0.76 4.72 -13.95
C TYR A 179 1.10 4.42 -15.40
N ALA A 180 1.01 5.41 -16.29
CA ALA A 180 1.43 5.19 -17.68
C ALA A 180 2.66 6.01 -17.99
N ILE A 181 3.62 5.30 -18.57
CA ILE A 181 4.96 5.77 -18.86
C ILE A 181 5.15 5.42 -20.31
N LEU A 182 5.10 6.42 -21.17
CA LEU A 182 5.35 6.18 -22.57
C LEU A 182 6.82 6.45 -22.88
N ILE A 183 7.37 5.43 -23.54
CA ILE A 183 8.69 5.34 -24.14
C ILE A 183 8.80 6.45 -25.20
N ARG A 184 9.91 7.20 -25.18
CA ARG A 184 10.26 8.10 -26.29
C ARG A 184 10.41 7.30 -27.58
N PRO A 185 9.87 7.81 -28.69
CA PRO A 185 10.78 8.15 -29.78
C PRO A 185 10.75 9.65 -30.02
N LEU A 186 11.93 10.22 -30.27
CA LEU A 186 12.05 11.55 -30.86
C LEU A 186 11.23 11.58 -32.16
N SER A 187 10.09 12.27 -32.21
CA SER A 187 9.58 13.02 -33.39
C SER A 187 8.06 13.25 -33.49
N ILE A 188 7.20 12.74 -32.58
CA ILE A 188 5.75 12.98 -32.72
C ILE A 188 5.19 13.65 -31.47
N ALA A 189 4.62 14.84 -31.67
CA ALA A 189 3.86 15.58 -30.67
C ALA A 189 2.56 14.82 -30.32
N ASN A 190 2.57 14.06 -29.22
CA ASN A 190 1.46 13.80 -28.29
C ASN A 190 1.74 12.55 -27.43
N THR A 191 2.70 12.64 -26.52
CA THR A 191 3.06 11.51 -25.66
C THR A 191 3.29 12.00 -24.23
N TYR A 192 2.21 12.06 -23.44
CA TYR A 192 2.24 12.57 -22.06
C TYR A 192 2.45 11.43 -21.05
N VAL A 193 3.41 11.62 -20.14
CA VAL A 193 3.52 10.89 -18.87
C VAL A 193 2.22 11.09 -18.11
N CYS A 194 1.38 10.07 -17.98
CA CYS A 194 0.08 10.27 -17.35
C CYS A 194 0.15 9.84 -15.90
N GLY A 195 0.41 10.81 -15.02
CA GLY A 195 0.15 10.77 -13.58
C GLY A 195 -1.16 11.48 -13.22
N LEU A 196 -2.11 11.51 -14.16
CA LEU A 196 -3.40 12.21 -14.01
C LEU A 196 -4.36 11.37 -13.15
N ARG A 197 -5.37 12.05 -12.60
CA ARG A 197 -6.48 11.40 -11.89
C ARG A 197 -7.10 10.29 -12.75
N TRP A 198 -7.46 9.19 -12.09
CA TRP A 198 -8.17 8.08 -12.72
C TRP A 198 -9.38 8.57 -13.53
N LYS A 199 -9.62 7.94 -14.70
CA LYS A 199 -10.66 8.29 -15.70
C LYS A 199 -10.53 9.63 -16.44
N LEU A 200 -9.49 10.43 -16.19
CA LEU A 200 -9.27 11.69 -16.94
C LEU A 200 -8.34 11.54 -18.16
N CYS A 201 -7.82 10.35 -18.45
CA CYS A 201 -7.01 10.07 -19.63
C CYS A 201 -7.36 8.70 -20.23
N LYS A 202 -6.96 8.50 -21.50
CA LYS A 202 -7.14 7.24 -22.26
C LYS A 202 -5.85 6.40 -22.28
N CYS A 203 -5.09 6.41 -21.20
CA CYS A 203 -3.86 5.63 -21.12
C CYS A 203 -4.18 4.13 -21.22
N PRO A 204 -3.28 3.31 -21.82
CA PRO A 204 -3.46 1.88 -21.86
C PRO A 204 -3.61 1.29 -20.46
N THR A 205 -4.54 0.36 -20.29
CA THR A 205 -4.73 -0.38 -19.02
C THR A 205 -3.50 -1.19 -18.63
N TRP A 206 -2.72 -1.64 -19.62
CA TRP A 206 -1.59 -2.52 -19.42
C TRP A 206 -0.34 -1.97 -20.08
N ASP A 207 0.78 -2.12 -19.39
CA ASP A 207 2.07 -2.23 -20.02
C ASP A 207 2.27 -3.68 -20.48
N GLU A 208 2.55 -3.88 -21.76
CA GLU A 208 2.60 -5.22 -22.37
C GLU A 208 3.78 -6.05 -21.85
N VAL A 209 4.92 -5.42 -21.55
CA VAL A 209 6.10 -6.09 -21.01
C VAL A 209 5.82 -6.57 -19.59
N ARG A 210 5.34 -5.68 -18.70
CA ARG A 210 4.99 -6.04 -17.32
C ARG A 210 3.89 -7.09 -17.26
N LEU A 211 2.94 -7.06 -18.20
CA LEU A 211 1.89 -8.06 -18.28
C LEU A 211 2.43 -9.43 -18.68
N LEU A 212 3.37 -9.49 -19.63
CA LEU A 212 4.08 -10.72 -20.00
C LEU A 212 4.88 -11.27 -18.81
N GLU A 213 5.67 -10.43 -18.14
CA GLU A 213 6.44 -10.80 -16.94
C GLU A 213 5.52 -11.36 -15.83
N ARG A 214 4.37 -10.73 -15.59
CA ARG A 214 3.35 -11.23 -14.66
C ARG A 214 2.81 -12.60 -15.09
N GLY A 215 2.60 -12.81 -16.39
CA GLY A 215 2.16 -14.10 -16.95
C GLY A 215 3.19 -15.21 -16.74
N GLU A 216 4.47 -14.90 -16.97
CA GLU A 216 5.58 -15.81 -16.71
C GLU A 216 5.70 -16.16 -15.24
N ASP A 217 5.65 -15.16 -14.35
CA ASP A 217 5.67 -15.34 -12.89
C ASP A 217 4.54 -16.27 -12.44
N ALA A 218 3.33 -16.09 -13.00
CA ALA A 218 2.20 -16.92 -12.67
C ALA A 218 2.40 -18.39 -13.07
N VAL A 219 3.07 -18.66 -14.19
CA VAL A 219 3.39 -20.04 -14.63
C VAL A 219 4.51 -20.63 -13.77
N VAL A 220 5.62 -19.90 -13.58
CA VAL A 220 6.81 -20.35 -12.84
C VAL A 220 6.49 -20.67 -11.39
N ASN A 221 5.71 -19.80 -10.74
CA ASN A 221 5.36 -19.96 -9.32
C ASN A 221 4.12 -20.84 -9.09
N GLY A 222 3.63 -21.52 -10.14
CA GLY A 222 2.48 -22.42 -10.04
C GLY A 222 1.17 -21.72 -9.64
N MET A 223 1.06 -20.43 -9.94
CA MET A 223 -0.14 -19.64 -9.67
C MET A 223 -1.23 -19.91 -10.71
N ALA A 224 -0.82 -20.08 -11.97
CA ALA A 224 -1.67 -20.46 -13.08
C ALA A 224 -2.12 -21.94 -12.96
N PRO A 225 -3.24 -22.34 -13.61
CA PRO A 225 -3.63 -23.73 -13.73
C PRO A 225 -2.53 -24.60 -14.35
N ARG A 226 -2.55 -25.89 -14.04
CA ARG A 226 -1.61 -26.84 -14.66
C ARG A 226 -1.80 -26.87 -16.17
N ALA A 227 -0.69 -27.01 -16.88
CA ALA A 227 -0.67 -27.19 -18.33
C ALA A 227 -1.57 -28.36 -18.77
N ASN A 228 -2.34 -28.16 -19.84
CA ASN A 228 -3.00 -29.27 -20.52
C ASN A 228 -1.95 -30.13 -21.26
N PRO A 229 -2.24 -31.42 -21.50
CA PRO A 229 -1.36 -32.29 -22.27
C PRO A 229 -1.02 -31.68 -23.64
N GLY A 230 0.28 -31.58 -23.95
CA GLY A 230 0.77 -31.04 -25.23
C GLY A 230 0.97 -29.52 -25.27
N GLN A 231 0.59 -28.78 -24.22
CA GLN A 231 0.83 -27.34 -24.19
C GLN A 231 2.29 -27.00 -23.90
N ASN A 232 2.89 -26.19 -24.78
CA ASN A 232 4.22 -25.64 -24.52
C ASN A 232 4.16 -24.49 -23.50
N ARG A 233 5.34 -24.01 -23.07
CA ARG A 233 5.45 -22.95 -22.06
C ARG A 233 4.88 -21.62 -22.56
N ASP A 234 5.10 -21.27 -23.82
CA ASP A 234 4.66 -19.99 -24.38
C ASP A 234 3.13 -19.90 -24.46
N GLU A 235 2.47 -21.01 -24.81
CA GLU A 235 1.02 -21.13 -24.79
C GLU A 235 0.45 -20.98 -23.37
N GLN A 236 1.13 -21.53 -22.36
CA GLN A 236 0.73 -21.38 -20.96
C GLN A 236 0.84 -19.93 -20.51
N VAL A 237 1.94 -19.25 -20.86
CA VAL A 237 2.15 -17.82 -20.54
C VAL A 237 1.10 -16.97 -21.25
N ALA A 238 0.82 -17.23 -22.53
CA ALA A 238 -0.20 -16.50 -23.28
C ALA A 238 -1.61 -16.65 -22.66
N GLN A 239 -1.96 -17.85 -22.22
CA GLN A 239 -3.22 -18.10 -21.50
C GLN A 239 -3.26 -17.39 -20.15
N ALA A 240 -2.14 -17.40 -19.41
CA ALA A 240 -2.04 -16.68 -18.15
C ALA A 240 -2.24 -15.17 -18.34
N VAL A 241 -1.61 -14.59 -19.38
CA VAL A 241 -1.78 -13.18 -19.75
C VAL A 241 -3.24 -12.85 -20.07
N GLN A 242 -3.90 -13.66 -20.90
CA GLN A 242 -5.31 -13.45 -21.24
C GLN A 242 -6.22 -13.52 -20.00
N HIS A 243 -5.96 -14.47 -19.10
CA HIS A 243 -6.69 -14.59 -17.85
C HIS A 243 -6.51 -13.35 -16.96
N ILE A 244 -5.27 -12.88 -16.80
CA ILE A 244 -4.96 -11.67 -16.02
C ILE A 244 -5.69 -10.45 -16.60
N ARG A 245 -5.67 -10.28 -17.93
CA ARG A 245 -6.44 -9.18 -18.57
C ARG A 245 -7.93 -9.27 -18.27
N ALA A 246 -8.52 -10.46 -18.35
CA ALA A 246 -9.96 -10.63 -18.16
C ALA A 246 -10.39 -10.48 -16.69
N ASN A 247 -9.50 -10.75 -15.72
CA ASN A 247 -9.86 -10.91 -14.31
C ASN A 247 -9.13 -9.95 -13.34
N HIS A 248 -8.50 -8.88 -13.86
CA HIS A 248 -7.76 -7.92 -13.03
C HIS A 248 -8.65 -7.07 -12.11
N GLU A 249 -9.91 -6.82 -12.48
CA GLU A 249 -10.92 -6.14 -11.63
C GLU A 249 -11.46 -7.08 -10.54
N CYS A 250 -10.55 -7.69 -9.79
CA CYS A 250 -10.86 -8.67 -8.78
C CYS A 250 -11.30 -8.01 -7.45
N THR A 251 -12.33 -8.59 -6.82
CA THR A 251 -12.82 -8.14 -5.50
C THR A 251 -12.07 -8.81 -4.36
N HIS A 252 -11.21 -9.78 -4.67
CA HIS A 252 -10.49 -10.62 -3.70
C HIS A 252 -11.40 -11.38 -2.72
N ALA A 253 -12.69 -11.56 -3.06
CA ALA A 253 -13.63 -12.35 -2.26
C ALA A 253 -13.29 -13.84 -2.28
N GLU A 254 -12.83 -14.35 -3.43
CA GLU A 254 -12.48 -15.75 -3.63
C GLU A 254 -10.98 -15.99 -3.47
N ILE A 255 -10.58 -16.33 -2.25
CA ILE A 255 -9.20 -16.64 -1.90
C ILE A 255 -9.07 -18.10 -1.49
N ARG A 256 -8.18 -18.83 -2.17
CA ARG A 256 -7.76 -20.19 -1.79
C ARG A 256 -6.48 -20.14 -0.95
N ILE A 257 -6.24 -21.19 -0.16
CA ILE A 257 -4.94 -21.38 0.49
C ILE A 257 -4.12 -22.27 -0.43
N THR A 258 -2.99 -21.76 -0.90
CA THR A 258 -2.01 -22.55 -1.65
C THR A 258 -1.03 -23.13 -0.64
N ARG A 259 -0.92 -24.46 -0.60
CA ARG A 259 -0.02 -25.17 0.30
C ARG A 259 0.88 -26.09 -0.52
N GLN A 260 2.19 -25.90 -0.41
CA GLN A 260 3.17 -26.84 -0.92
C GLN A 260 4.24 -26.98 0.16
N ALA A 261 4.33 -28.19 0.72
CA ALA A 261 5.31 -28.48 1.74
C ALA A 261 6.73 -28.32 1.15
N GLY A 262 7.62 -27.67 1.91
CA GLY A 262 9.02 -27.46 1.49
C GLY A 262 9.25 -26.30 0.53
N PHE A 263 8.23 -25.48 0.23
CA PHE A 263 8.40 -24.23 -0.51
C PHE A 263 8.31 -23.01 0.42
N ASP A 264 9.23 -22.09 0.19
CA ASP A 264 9.19 -20.73 0.71
C ASP A 264 8.45 -19.85 -0.31
N TYR A 265 7.48 -19.07 0.18
CA TYR A 265 6.67 -18.20 -0.64
C TYR A 265 6.85 -16.75 -0.21
N GLN A 266 7.08 -15.85 -1.15
CA GLN A 266 7.14 -14.42 -0.88
C GLN A 266 5.75 -13.77 -1.02
N CYS A 267 5.33 -13.03 -0.01
CA CYS A 267 4.09 -12.25 -0.08
C CYS A 267 4.26 -11.09 -1.08
N GLN A 268 3.42 -11.01 -2.12
CA GLN A 268 3.50 -9.95 -3.14
C GLN A 268 3.18 -8.53 -2.62
N MET A 269 2.78 -8.38 -1.35
CA MET A 269 2.41 -7.08 -0.74
C MET A 269 3.32 -6.60 0.38
N CYS A 270 4.01 -7.49 1.09
CA CYS A 270 4.94 -7.10 2.15
C CYS A 270 6.36 -7.64 1.97
N ASP A 271 6.62 -8.43 0.91
CA ASP A 271 7.91 -9.06 0.62
C ASP A 271 8.44 -10.02 1.70
N GLU A 272 7.68 -10.25 2.77
CA GLU A 272 8.01 -11.26 3.77
C GLU A 272 7.85 -12.66 3.19
N THR A 273 8.78 -13.53 3.57
CA THR A 273 8.80 -14.94 3.18
C THR A 273 8.05 -15.78 4.20
N TYR A 274 7.11 -16.60 3.71
CA TYR A 274 6.31 -17.51 4.50
C TYR A 274 6.57 -18.95 4.09
N ARG A 275 6.73 -19.82 5.09
CA ARG A 275 6.88 -21.26 4.87
C ARG A 275 5.53 -21.93 4.67
N ASN A 276 5.46 -22.78 3.66
CA ASN A 276 4.39 -23.76 3.41
C ASN A 276 3.02 -23.24 2.95
N TRP A 277 2.63 -21.98 3.18
CA TRP A 277 1.33 -21.50 2.71
C TRP A 277 1.22 -19.98 2.47
N LEU A 278 0.49 -19.61 1.42
CA LEU A 278 -0.03 -18.26 1.17
C LEU A 278 -1.51 -18.30 0.77
N HIS A 279 -2.15 -17.14 0.82
CA HIS A 279 -3.46 -16.92 0.25
C HIS A 279 -3.32 -16.52 -1.23
N GLN A 280 -4.07 -17.17 -2.10
CA GLN A 280 -4.09 -16.85 -3.52
C GLN A 280 -5.50 -16.43 -3.97
N CYS A 281 -5.62 -15.26 -4.60
CA CYS A 281 -6.85 -14.85 -5.25
C CYS A 281 -7.15 -15.74 -6.46
N ARG A 282 -8.39 -16.22 -6.62
CA ARG A 282 -8.77 -17.05 -7.78
C ARG A 282 -8.87 -16.26 -9.09
N GLN A 283 -9.13 -14.95 -9.01
CA GLN A 283 -9.34 -14.08 -10.18
C GLN A 283 -8.02 -13.52 -10.72
N CYS A 284 -7.23 -12.84 -9.88
CA CYS A 284 -5.97 -12.21 -10.34
C CYS A 284 -4.71 -13.03 -10.03
N TRP A 285 -4.86 -14.19 -9.39
CA TRP A 285 -3.79 -15.09 -8.97
C TRP A 285 -2.73 -14.52 -8.03
N MET A 286 -2.94 -13.30 -7.51
CA MET A 286 -2.07 -12.69 -6.52
C MET A 286 -1.91 -13.55 -5.27
N THR A 287 -0.68 -13.72 -4.82
CA THR A 287 -0.32 -14.47 -3.60
C THR A 287 0.10 -13.52 -2.47
N ILE A 288 -0.57 -13.63 -1.33
CA ILE A 288 -0.40 -12.71 -0.18
C ILE A 288 -0.47 -13.48 1.14
N CYS A 289 0.14 -12.92 2.19
CA CYS A 289 0.00 -13.46 3.54
C CYS A 289 -1.35 -13.09 4.16
N GLY A 290 -1.72 -13.74 5.27
CA GLY A 290 -2.99 -13.50 5.96
C GLY A 290 -3.13 -12.05 6.43
N THR A 291 -2.06 -11.46 6.96
CA THR A 291 -2.04 -10.05 7.40
C THR A 291 -2.31 -9.10 6.24
N CYS A 292 -1.64 -9.30 5.10
CA CYS A 292 -1.85 -8.50 3.89
C CYS A 292 -3.26 -8.67 3.34
N ARG A 293 -3.78 -9.90 3.33
CA ARG A 293 -5.16 -10.19 2.91
C ARG A 293 -6.19 -9.40 3.70
N TYR A 294 -6.08 -9.36 5.03
CA TYR A 294 -7.13 -8.72 5.83
C TYR A 294 -6.91 -7.22 5.96
N ASN A 295 -5.66 -6.78 6.17
CA ASN A 295 -5.39 -5.40 6.60
C ASN A 295 -4.93 -4.48 5.47
N ARG A 296 -4.51 -5.02 4.31
CA ARG A 296 -3.97 -4.26 3.17
C ARG A 296 -4.80 -4.40 1.90
N LEU A 297 -5.48 -5.53 1.69
CA LEU A 297 -6.67 -5.56 0.84
C LEU A 297 -7.89 -5.09 1.67
#